data_AF-A0A116NPC0-F1
#
_entry.id   AF-A0A116NPC0-F1
#
_cell.length_a   1.000
_cell.length_b   1.000
_cell.length_c   1.000
_cell.angle_alpha   90.00
_cell.angle_beta   90.00
_cell.angle_gamma   90.00
#
_symmetry.space_group_name_H-M   'P 1'
#
loop_
_entity.id
_entity.type
_entity.pdbx_description
1 polymer ?
#
loop_
_entity_poly.entity_id
_entity_poly.type
_entity_poly.pdbx_seq_one_letter_code
_entity_poly.pdbx_strand_id
1 'polypeptide(L)'
;MKKKLGFYSIVLLTINSVIGTGIFLSPGTVVASTGQQALLVYLLAAVFASVLAITFAAAAKYVSKGGAAYAYAKAAFGDNVGFYVGITRYIAASIAWGVMGTAVVKTVLGILGLDNTNMTYITLGFICLMAVLLLVNIFGTRIFEVINNLSTIGKVGALVTTIVVGLAIVLYLTKIKNSDMIVL
;
A
#
# COMPACT_ATOMS: atom_id res chain seq x y z
N MET A 1 -15.17 25.97 7.47
CA MET A 1 -15.73 24.76 6.81
C MET A 1 -14.57 23.90 6.32
N LYS A 2 -14.44 22.63 6.76
CA LYS A 2 -13.41 21.72 6.23
C LYS A 2 -13.72 21.45 4.74
N LYS A 3 -12.79 21.79 3.84
CA LYS A 3 -12.94 21.62 2.40
C LYS A 3 -13.16 20.13 2.10
N LYS A 4 -14.30 19.78 1.48
CA LYS A 4 -14.56 18.41 1.04
C LYS A 4 -13.65 18.10 -0.15
N LEU A 5 -13.03 16.92 -0.15
CA LEU A 5 -12.24 16.45 -1.29
C LEU A 5 -13.17 16.23 -2.50
N GLY A 6 -12.76 16.68 -3.68
CA GLY A 6 -13.49 16.44 -4.93
C GLY A 6 -13.38 14.96 -5.37
N PHE A 7 -14.27 14.53 -6.27
CA PHE A 7 -14.33 13.15 -6.75
C PHE A 7 -12.97 12.64 -7.26
N TYR A 8 -12.36 13.35 -8.22
CA TYR A 8 -11.06 12.97 -8.77
C TYR A 8 -9.95 12.98 -7.72
N SER A 9 -9.99 13.91 -6.76
CA SER A 9 -9.03 13.93 -5.65
C SER A 9 -9.14 12.69 -4.78
N ILE A 10 -10.36 12.20 -4.52
CA ILE A 10 -10.57 10.97 -3.74
C ILE A 10 -10.07 9.76 -4.52
N VAL A 11 -10.39 9.65 -5.81
CA VAL A 11 -9.92 8.55 -6.67
C VAL A 11 -8.39 8.50 -6.72
N LEU A 12 -7.74 9.65 -6.97
CA LEU A 12 -6.29 9.74 -7.01
C LEU A 12 -5.66 9.43 -5.64
N LEU A 13 -6.27 9.88 -4.54
CA LEU A 13 -5.82 9.56 -3.18
C LEU A 13 -5.87 8.06 -2.90
N THR A 14 -6.95 7.38 -3.34
CA THR A 14 -7.10 5.93 -3.20
C THR A 14 -6.05 5.19 -4.03
N ILE A 15 -5.87 5.54 -5.30
CA ILE A 15 -4.84 4.94 -6.17
C ILE A 15 -3.45 5.12 -5.56
N ASN A 16 -3.12 6.32 -5.10
CA ASN A 16 -1.84 6.63 -4.46
C ASN A 16 -1.59 5.78 -3.20
N SER A 17 -2.62 5.59 -2.38
CA SER A 17 -2.55 4.77 -1.18
C SER A 17 -2.31 3.29 -1.51
N VAL A 18 -2.98 2.73 -2.53
CA VAL A 18 -2.79 1.33 -2.96
C VAL A 18 -1.38 1.12 -3.52
N ILE A 19 -0.91 2.05 -4.36
CA ILE A 19 0.45 2.00 -4.93
C ILE A 19 1.50 2.05 -3.82
N GLY A 20 1.35 2.99 -2.88
CA GLY A 20 2.38 3.26 -1.88
C GLY A 20 2.67 2.08 -0.95
N THR A 21 1.64 1.33 -0.57
CA THR A 21 1.76 0.29 0.46
C THR A 21 1.72 -1.11 -0.12
N GLY A 22 0.94 -1.33 -1.19
CA GLY A 22 0.74 -2.63 -1.82
C GLY A 22 1.80 -2.96 -2.85
N ILE A 23 2.03 -2.08 -3.84
CA ILE A 23 2.86 -2.42 -5.01
C ILE A 23 4.36 -2.43 -4.71
N PHE A 24 4.84 -1.68 -3.73
CA PHE A 24 6.26 -1.71 -3.37
C PHE A 24 6.63 -2.84 -2.40
N LEU A 25 5.66 -3.36 -1.64
CA LEU A 25 5.93 -4.34 -0.59
C LEU A 25 5.52 -5.78 -0.96
N SER A 26 4.48 -5.93 -1.78
CA SER A 26 3.91 -7.26 -2.09
C SER A 26 4.58 -8.03 -3.24
N PRO A 27 5.02 -7.42 -4.37
CA PRO A 27 5.44 -8.22 -5.52
C PRO A 27 6.64 -9.13 -5.25
N GLY A 28 7.64 -8.62 -4.51
CA GLY A 28 8.82 -9.41 -4.17
C GLY A 28 8.49 -10.66 -3.34
N THR A 29 7.62 -10.52 -2.34
CA THR A 29 7.22 -11.63 -1.45
C THR A 29 6.28 -12.61 -2.15
N VAL A 30 5.36 -12.10 -2.98
CA VAL A 30 4.43 -12.94 -3.75
C VAL A 30 5.19 -13.74 -4.81
N VAL A 31 6.12 -13.13 -5.55
CA VAL A 31 6.94 -13.84 -6.55
C VAL A 31 7.85 -14.85 -5.87
N ALA A 32 8.46 -14.52 -4.73
CA ALA A 32 9.27 -15.48 -3.97
C ALA A 32 8.46 -16.72 -3.53
N SER A 33 7.17 -16.55 -3.22
CA SER A 33 6.31 -17.64 -2.72
C SER A 33 5.60 -18.43 -3.83
N THR A 34 5.29 -17.79 -4.96
CA THR A 34 4.42 -18.35 -6.01
C THR A 34 5.10 -18.49 -7.37
N GLY A 35 6.33 -17.97 -7.50
CA GLY A 35 7.13 -18.04 -8.71
C GLY A 35 6.38 -17.47 -9.92
N GLN A 36 6.32 -18.25 -10.99
CA GLN A 36 5.69 -17.86 -12.26
C GLN A 36 4.17 -17.66 -12.15
N GLN A 37 3.51 -18.21 -11.11
CA GLN A 37 2.07 -18.07 -10.90
C GLN A 37 1.66 -16.74 -10.27
N ALA A 38 2.61 -15.85 -9.94
CA ALA A 38 2.34 -14.56 -9.32
C ALA A 38 1.29 -13.73 -10.11
N LEU A 39 1.31 -13.79 -11.44
CA LEU A 39 0.34 -13.08 -12.29
C LEU A 39 -1.10 -13.56 -12.03
N LEU A 40 -1.31 -14.88 -11.92
CA LEU A 40 -2.64 -15.45 -11.64
C LEU A 40 -3.12 -15.05 -10.24
N VAL A 41 -2.22 -15.03 -9.26
CA VAL A 41 -2.54 -14.61 -7.89
C VAL A 41 -2.99 -13.15 -7.86
N TYR A 42 -2.29 -12.26 -8.58
CA TYR A 42 -2.70 -10.86 -8.69
C TYR A 42 -4.01 -10.67 -9.46
N LEU A 43 -4.27 -11.47 -10.50
CA LEU A 43 -5.56 -11.42 -11.20
C LEU A 43 -6.71 -11.85 -10.29
N LEU A 44 -6.56 -12.93 -9.53
CA LEU A 44 -7.57 -13.35 -8.55
C LEU A 44 -7.78 -12.29 -7.47
N ALA A 45 -6.69 -11.71 -6.95
CA ALA A 45 -6.78 -10.62 -5.98
C ALA A 45 -7.54 -9.40 -6.54
N ALA A 46 -7.33 -9.06 -7.81
CA ALA A 46 -8.05 -7.97 -8.47
C ALA A 46 -9.56 -8.26 -8.61
N VAL A 47 -9.95 -9.51 -8.88
CA VAL A 47 -11.36 -9.92 -8.91
C VAL A 47 -12.00 -9.74 -7.53
N PHE A 48 -11.37 -10.26 -6.46
CA PHE A 48 -11.88 -10.10 -5.10
C PHE A 48 -11.97 -8.62 -4.68
N ALA A 49 -10.95 -7.82 -5.01
CA ALA A 49 -10.96 -6.39 -4.74
C ALA A 49 -12.09 -5.66 -5.48
N SER A 50 -12.41 -6.07 -6.70
CA SER A 50 -13.50 -5.49 -7.50
C SER A 50 -14.88 -5.81 -6.91
N VAL A 51 -15.10 -7.06 -6.49
CA VAL A 51 -16.34 -7.47 -5.80
C VAL A 51 -16.53 -6.67 -4.51
N LEU A 52 -15.45 -6.50 -3.74
CA LEU A 52 -15.48 -5.69 -2.53
C LEU A 52 -15.80 -4.22 -2.87
N ALA A 53 -15.15 -3.64 -3.88
CA ALA A 53 -15.38 -2.26 -4.31
C ALA A 53 -16.85 -2.02 -4.70
N ILE A 54 -17.46 -2.92 -5.46
CA ILE A 54 -18.88 -2.84 -5.85
C ILE A 54 -19.79 -2.92 -4.61
N THR A 55 -19.47 -3.80 -3.66
CA THR A 55 -20.23 -3.93 -2.41
C THR A 55 -20.19 -2.65 -1.59
N PHE A 56 -19.01 -2.05 -1.42
CA PHE A 56 -18.84 -0.77 -0.73
C PHE A 56 -19.52 0.38 -1.48
N ALA A 57 -19.48 0.40 -2.81
CA ALA A 57 -20.17 1.40 -3.62
C ALA A 57 -21.69 1.32 -3.47
N ALA A 58 -22.26 0.11 -3.47
CA ALA A 58 -23.68 -0.10 -3.21
C ALA A 58 -24.08 0.37 -1.80
N ALA A 59 -23.31 0.02 -0.77
CA ALA A 59 -23.56 0.45 0.60
C ALA A 59 -23.44 1.98 0.79
N ALA A 60 -22.50 2.63 0.09
CA ALA A 60 -22.31 4.07 0.13
C ALA A 60 -23.52 4.86 -0.38
N LYS A 61 -24.37 4.26 -1.24
CA LYS A 61 -25.63 4.86 -1.69
C LYS A 61 -26.64 5.03 -0.55
N TYR A 62 -26.62 4.13 0.43
CA TYR A 62 -27.56 4.12 1.56
C TYR A 62 -27.03 4.86 2.79
N VAL A 63 -25.71 5.00 2.93
CA VAL A 63 -25.08 5.60 4.11
C VAL A 63 -24.08 6.69 3.69
N SER A 64 -24.44 7.94 3.95
CA SER A 64 -23.62 9.12 3.64
C SER A 64 -22.67 9.55 4.78
N LYS A 65 -22.72 8.87 5.93
CA LYS A 65 -21.84 9.14 7.07
C LYS A 65 -20.46 8.53 6.85
N GLY A 66 -19.42 9.28 7.24
CA GLY A 66 -18.05 8.76 7.30
C GLY A 66 -17.92 7.63 8.32
N GLY A 67 -17.08 6.64 8.02
CA GLY A 67 -16.88 5.47 8.88
C GLY A 67 -16.72 4.14 8.14
N ALA A 68 -16.89 4.12 6.81
CA ALA A 68 -16.73 2.93 5.96
C ALA A 68 -17.51 1.72 6.51
N ALA A 69 -16.85 0.56 6.64
CA ALA A 69 -17.48 -0.69 7.08
C ALA A 69 -18.23 -0.56 8.42
N TYR A 70 -17.71 0.22 9.38
CA TYR A 70 -18.39 0.49 10.65
C TYR A 70 -19.73 1.19 10.45
N ALA A 71 -19.76 2.26 9.64
CA ALA A 71 -20.97 3.03 9.41
C ALA A 71 -22.03 2.21 8.67
N TYR A 72 -21.61 1.33 7.76
CA TYR A 72 -22.51 0.46 7.00
C TYR A 72 -23.09 -0.65 7.87
N ALA A 73 -22.25 -1.33 8.64
CA ALA A 73 -22.68 -2.39 9.55
C ALA A 73 -23.61 -1.84 10.65
N LYS A 74 -23.29 -0.68 11.20
CA LYS A 74 -24.13 -0.01 12.20
C LYS A 74 -25.50 0.36 11.64
N ALA A 75 -25.54 0.89 10.41
CA ALA A 75 -26.80 1.28 9.77
C ALA A 75 -27.69 0.08 9.43
N ALA A 76 -27.10 -1.05 9.06
CA ALA A 76 -27.85 -2.25 8.65
C ALA A 76 -28.29 -3.13 9.84
N PHE A 77 -27.44 -3.27 10.86
CA PHE A 77 -27.60 -4.27 11.92
C PHE A 77 -27.64 -3.70 13.34
N GLY A 78 -27.59 -2.36 13.48
CA GLY A 78 -27.63 -1.67 14.76
C GLY A 78 -26.27 -1.59 15.47
N ASP A 79 -26.32 -1.08 16.70
CA ASP A 79 -25.13 -0.62 17.43
C ASP A 79 -24.18 -1.75 17.82
N ASN A 80 -24.69 -2.91 18.22
CA ASN A 80 -23.88 -4.05 18.66
C ASN A 80 -22.96 -4.56 17.53
N VAL A 81 -23.53 -4.86 16.37
CA VAL A 81 -22.77 -5.33 15.20
C VAL A 81 -21.84 -4.23 14.68
N GLY A 82 -22.31 -2.98 14.66
CA GLY A 82 -21.47 -1.82 14.37
C GLY A 82 -20.22 -1.79 15.25
N PHE A 83 -20.36 -1.97 16.57
CA PHE A 83 -19.24 -1.97 17.51
C PHE A 83 -18.20 -3.06 17.21
N TYR A 84 -18.63 -4.31 16.98
CA TYR A 84 -17.71 -5.40 16.62
C TYR A 84 -16.95 -5.12 15.32
N VAL A 85 -17.63 -4.61 14.28
CA VAL A 85 -16.98 -4.21 13.02
C VAL A 85 -16.03 -3.02 13.22
N GLY A 86 -16.38 -2.10 14.13
CA GLY A 86 -15.53 -0.99 14.50
C GLY A 86 -14.20 -1.43 15.13
N ILE A 87 -14.26 -2.32 16.12
CA ILE A 87 -13.06 -2.85 16.81
C ILE A 87 -12.18 -3.63 15.83
N THR A 88 -12.76 -4.55 15.06
CA THR A 88 -12.00 -5.35 14.10
C THR A 88 -11.31 -4.46 13.06
N ARG A 89 -11.99 -3.43 12.58
CA ARG A 89 -11.40 -2.44 11.67
C ARG A 89 -10.26 -1.66 12.33
N TYR A 90 -10.40 -1.25 13.59
CA TYR A 90 -9.36 -0.54 14.32
C TYR A 90 -8.11 -1.40 14.50
N ILE A 91 -8.28 -2.66 14.92
CA ILE A 91 -7.16 -3.60 15.10
C ILE A 91 -6.49 -3.88 13.75
N ALA A 92 -7.26 -4.17 12.69
CA ALA A 92 -6.71 -4.41 11.36
C ALA A 92 -5.91 -3.21 10.83
N ALA A 93 -6.42 -1.98 11.02
CA ALA A 93 -5.70 -0.77 10.64
C ALA A 93 -4.40 -0.60 11.42
N SER A 94 -4.42 -0.89 12.73
CA SER A 94 -3.25 -0.80 13.61
C SER A 94 -2.15 -1.78 13.19
N ILE A 95 -2.53 -3.04 12.90
CA ILE A 95 -1.60 -4.06 12.39
C ILE A 95 -1.02 -3.62 11.04
N ALA A 96 -1.86 -3.16 10.11
CA ALA A 96 -1.41 -2.70 8.80
C ALA A 96 -0.38 -1.56 8.92
N TRP A 97 -0.62 -0.59 9.80
CA TRP A 97 0.31 0.52 10.04
C TRP A 97 1.63 0.05 10.67
N GLY A 98 1.58 -0.92 11.59
CA GLY A 98 2.77 -1.57 12.15
C GLY A 98 3.61 -2.29 11.09
N VAL A 99 2.97 -3.07 10.21
CA VAL A 99 3.65 -3.74 9.09
C VAL A 99 4.31 -2.74 8.16
N MET A 100 3.63 -1.64 7.82
CA MET A 100 4.21 -0.59 6.97
C MET A 100 5.40 0.11 7.63
N GLY A 101 5.30 0.46 8.91
CA GLY A 101 6.42 1.11 9.61
C GLY A 101 7.64 0.19 9.73
N THR A 102 7.43 -1.08 10.07
CA THR A 102 8.53 -2.06 10.14
C THR A 102 9.15 -2.35 8.77
N ALA A 103 8.36 -2.36 7.69
CA ALA A 103 8.89 -2.47 6.33
C ALA A 103 9.84 -1.32 5.98
N VAL A 104 9.46 -0.07 6.27
CA VAL A 104 10.31 1.11 6.04
C VAL A 104 11.62 0.97 6.81
N VAL A 105 11.56 0.58 8.08
CA VAL A 105 12.76 0.39 8.91
C VAL A 105 13.67 -0.69 8.34
N LYS A 106 13.13 -1.85 7.95
CA LYS A 106 13.91 -2.93 7.33
C LYS A 106 14.59 -2.50 6.04
N THR A 107 13.89 -1.72 5.21
CA THR A 107 14.47 -1.17 3.97
C THR A 107 15.61 -0.20 4.28
N VAL A 108 15.45 0.71 5.23
CA VAL A 108 16.49 1.66 5.62
C VAL A 108 17.70 0.95 6.23
N LEU A 109 17.49 -0.02 7.12
CA LEU A 109 18.58 -0.83 7.69
C LEU A 109 19.36 -1.57 6.60
N GLY A 110 18.64 -2.16 5.63
CA GLY A 110 19.26 -2.84 4.48
C GLY A 110 20.11 -1.90 3.61
N ILE A 111 19.63 -0.66 3.37
CA ILE A 111 20.37 0.35 2.60
C ILE A 111 21.63 0.80 3.35
N LEU A 112 21.57 0.91 4.68
CA LEU A 112 22.71 1.30 5.53
C LEU A 112 23.71 0.15 5.77
N GLY A 113 23.45 -1.05 5.24
CA GLY A 113 24.29 -2.23 5.47
C GLY A 113 24.21 -2.78 6.90
N LEU A 114 23.19 -2.38 7.66
CA LEU A 114 22.93 -2.88 9.01
C LEU A 114 22.08 -4.15 8.97
N ASP A 115 22.18 -4.96 10.02
CA ASP A 115 21.40 -6.19 10.13
C ASP A 115 19.88 -5.89 10.17
N ASN A 116 19.20 -6.27 9.08
CA ASN A 116 17.76 -6.07 8.88
C ASN A 116 16.91 -7.23 9.41
N THR A 117 17.54 -8.22 10.06
CA THR A 117 16.89 -9.38 10.69
C THR A 117 16.86 -9.27 12.20
N ASN A 118 17.79 -8.51 12.79
CA ASN A 118 17.85 -8.31 14.24
C ASN A 118 16.65 -7.51 14.76
N MET A 119 15.86 -8.18 15.61
CA MET A 119 14.61 -7.65 16.16
C MET A 119 14.82 -6.38 17.01
N THR A 120 15.98 -6.24 17.65
CA THR A 120 16.33 -5.05 18.44
C THR A 120 16.50 -3.81 17.55
N TYR A 121 17.23 -3.94 16.44
CA TYR A 121 17.42 -2.82 15.49
C TYR A 121 16.11 -2.42 14.81
N ILE A 122 15.28 -3.39 14.45
CA ILE A 122 13.96 -3.12 13.86
C ILE A 122 13.07 -2.38 14.88
N THR A 123 13.07 -2.81 16.14
CA THR A 123 12.25 -2.18 17.19
C THR A 123 12.71 -0.75 17.47
N LEU A 124 14.02 -0.54 17.62
CA LEU A 124 14.60 0.78 17.87
C LEU A 124 14.34 1.73 16.69
N GLY A 125 14.54 1.24 15.45
CA GLY A 125 14.24 1.99 14.23
C GLY A 125 12.75 2.33 14.10
N PHE A 126 11.86 1.43 14.49
CA PHE A 126 10.42 1.68 14.48
C PHE A 126 10.02 2.74 15.50
N ILE A 127 10.53 2.67 16.73
CA ILE A 127 10.29 3.68 17.77
C ILE A 127 10.80 5.05 17.30
N CYS A 128 12.01 5.09 16.73
CA CYS A 128 12.58 6.32 16.17
C CYS A 128 11.71 6.89 15.05
N LEU A 129 11.27 6.06 14.09
CA LEU A 129 10.36 6.47 13.02
C LEU A 129 9.05 7.04 13.56
N MET A 130 8.43 6.38 14.54
CA MET A 130 7.19 6.87 15.15
C MET A 130 7.39 8.20 15.89
N ALA A 131 8.51 8.37 16.59
CA ALA A 131 8.85 9.64 17.25
C ALA A 131 9.02 10.78 16.23
N VAL A 132 9.70 10.54 15.11
CA VAL A 132 9.83 11.52 14.02
C VAL A 132 8.46 11.88 13.44
N LEU A 133 7.61 10.89 13.16
CA LEU A 133 6.26 11.13 12.63
C LEU A 133 5.39 11.91 13.62
N LEU A 134 5.51 11.62 14.92
CA LEU A 134 4.82 12.36 15.97
C LEU A 134 5.27 13.82 16.01
N LEU A 135 6.58 14.08 15.94
CA LEU A 135 7.11 15.44 15.87
C LEU A 135 6.59 16.18 14.64
N VAL A 136 6.65 15.57 13.46
CA VAL A 136 6.09 16.16 12.21
C VAL A 136 4.61 16.47 12.37
N ASN A 137 3.84 15.61 13.05
CA ASN A 137 2.43 15.86 13.32
C ASN A 137 2.20 17.09 14.20
N ILE A 138 3.05 17.30 15.22
CA ILE A 138 2.98 18.44 16.14
C ILE A 138 3.43 19.75 15.48
N PHE A 139 4.48 19.72 14.65
CA PHE A 139 5.03 20.91 13.98
C PHE A 139 4.19 21.42 12.79
N GLY A 140 3.09 20.73 12.46
CA GLY A 140 2.03 21.24 11.59
C GLY A 140 1.91 20.51 10.25
N THR A 141 0.67 20.39 9.78
CA THR A 141 0.30 19.56 8.62
C THR A 141 0.83 20.07 7.28
N ARG A 142 1.33 21.31 7.20
CA ARG A 142 1.92 21.87 5.97
C ARG A 142 3.20 21.15 5.55
N ILE A 143 4.07 20.81 6.51
CA ILE A 143 5.30 20.06 6.24
C ILE A 143 4.94 18.63 5.80
N PHE A 144 3.95 18.03 6.47
CA PHE A 144 3.43 16.71 6.10
C PHE A 144 2.86 16.69 4.66
N GLU A 145 2.12 17.72 4.25
CA GLU A 145 1.60 17.85 2.89
C GLU A 145 2.72 17.91 1.84
N VAL A 146 3.80 18.67 2.08
CA VAL A 146 4.95 18.74 1.19
C VAL A 146 5.66 17.39 1.08
N ILE A 147 5.92 16.73 2.22
CA ILE A 147 6.54 15.40 2.25
C ILE A 147 5.68 14.37 1.49
N ASN A 148 4.35 14.42 1.68
CA ASN A 148 3.42 13.51 1.01
C ASN A 148 3.37 13.73 -0.51
N ASN A 149 3.38 14.99 -0.96
CA ASN A 149 3.43 15.31 -2.39
C ASN A 149 4.75 14.87 -3.02
N LEU A 150 5.87 15.08 -2.34
CA LEU A 150 7.17 14.62 -2.81
C LEU A 150 7.23 13.08 -2.87
N SER A 151 6.73 12.39 -1.85
CA SER A 151 6.62 10.93 -1.83
C SER A 151 5.74 10.41 -2.98
N THR A 152 4.66 11.12 -3.31
CA THR A 152 3.79 10.79 -4.43
C THR A 152 4.51 10.86 -5.77
N ILE A 153 5.23 11.94 -6.02
CA ILE A 153 6.03 12.10 -7.25
C ILE A 153 7.09 10.99 -7.33
N GLY A 154 7.79 10.73 -6.21
CA GLY A 154 8.79 9.67 -6.14
C GLY A 154 8.22 8.28 -6.43
N LYS A 155 7.06 7.94 -5.88
CA LYS A 155 6.38 6.65 -6.12
C LYS A 155 5.98 6.47 -7.59
N VAL A 156 5.41 7.50 -8.20
CA VAL A 156 5.04 7.47 -9.62
C VAL A 156 6.28 7.32 -10.49
N GLY A 157 7.34 8.09 -10.20
CA GLY A 157 8.62 7.96 -10.89
C GLY A 157 9.21 6.55 -10.77
N ALA A 158 9.26 5.99 -9.57
CA ALA A 158 9.76 4.63 -9.34
C ALA A 158 8.98 3.57 -10.12
N LEU A 159 7.65 3.71 -10.21
CA LEU A 159 6.81 2.80 -11.02
C LEU A 159 7.14 2.89 -12.50
N VAL A 160 7.21 4.11 -13.05
CA VAL A 160 7.53 4.32 -14.47
C VAL A 160 8.90 3.73 -14.79
N THR A 161 9.91 4.02 -13.96
CA THR A 161 11.26 3.46 -14.12
C THR A 161 11.25 1.94 -14.05
N THR A 162 10.54 1.35 -13.09
CA THR A 162 10.43 -0.11 -12.95
C THR A 162 9.82 -0.76 -14.19
N ILE A 163 8.78 -0.15 -14.78
CA ILE A 163 8.16 -0.65 -16.02
C ILE A 163 9.14 -0.58 -17.19
N VAL A 164 9.80 0.56 -17.38
CA VAL A 164 10.74 0.77 -18.49
C VAL A 164 11.94 -0.17 -18.40
N VAL A 165 12.57 -0.25 -17.22
CA VAL A 165 13.71 -1.14 -16.99
C VAL A 165 13.30 -2.60 -17.10
N GLY A 166 12.14 -2.98 -16.54
CA GLY A 166 11.60 -4.33 -16.67
C GLY A 166 11.38 -4.75 -18.12
N LEU A 167 10.77 -3.88 -18.95
CA LEU A 167 10.60 -4.14 -20.38
C LEU A 167 11.94 -4.25 -21.11
N ALA A 168 12.90 -3.37 -20.81
CA ALA A 168 14.23 -3.41 -21.42
C ALA A 168 14.95 -4.74 -21.11
N ILE A 169 14.88 -5.22 -19.87
CA ILE A 169 15.46 -6.51 -19.45
C ILE A 169 14.78 -7.67 -20.18
N VAL A 170 13.44 -7.70 -20.25
CA VAL A 170 12.70 -8.76 -20.95
C VAL A 170 13.06 -8.81 -22.43
N LEU A 171 13.15 -7.65 -23.09
CA LEU A 171 13.54 -7.56 -24.50
C LEU A 171 14.99 -8.01 -24.72
N TYR A 172 15.91 -7.63 -23.81
CA TYR A 172 17.30 -8.08 -23.86
C TYR A 172 17.46 -9.59 -23.69
N LEU A 173 16.76 -10.18 -22.71
CA LEU A 173 16.75 -11.63 -22.48
C LEU A 173 16.10 -12.39 -23.65
N THR A 174 15.02 -11.85 -24.22
CA THR A 174 14.37 -12.44 -25.41
C THR A 174 15.31 -12.43 -26.61
N LYS A 175 16.08 -11.35 -26.78
CA LYS A 175 17.07 -11.24 -27.86
C LYS A 175 18.20 -12.24 -27.71
N ILE A 176 18.73 -12.46 -26.50
CA ILE A 176 19.74 -13.49 -26.22
C ILE A 176 19.22 -14.88 -26.55
N LYS A 177 18.04 -15.23 -26.01
CA LYS A 177 17.43 -16.54 -26.24
C LYS A 177 17.15 -16.82 -27.72
N ASN A 178 16.80 -15.80 -28.49
CA ASN A 178 16.56 -15.93 -29.92
C ASN A 178 17.87 -16.07 -30.72
N SER A 179 18.98 -15.46 -30.27
CA SER A 179 20.30 -15.63 -30.87
C SER A 179 20.85 -17.04 -30.64
N ASP A 180 20.68 -17.62 -29.45
CA ASP A 180 21.14 -18.99 -29.15
C ASP A 180 20.38 -20.06 -29.94
N MET A 181 19.12 -19.79 -30.31
CA MET A 181 18.28 -20.70 -31.11
C MET A 181 18.58 -20.66 -32.62
N ILE A 182 19.35 -19.67 -33.09
CA ILE A 182 19.77 -19.53 -34.50
C ILE A 182 21.13 -20.20 -34.75
N VAL A 183 21.86 -20.58 -33.70
CA VAL A 183 23.21 -21.18 -33.77
C VAL A 183 23.19 -22.72 -33.60
N LEU A 184 22.00 -23.33 -33.52
CA LEU A 184 21.75 -24.78 -33.53
C LEU A 184 21.02 -25.18 -34.82
#